data_AF-A0A2T5UPX2-F1
#
_entry.id   AF-A0A2T5UPX2-F1
#
_cell.length_a   1.000
_cell.length_b   1.000
_cell.length_c   1.000
_cell.angle_alpha   90.00
_cell.angle_beta   90.00
_cell.angle_gamma   90.00
#
_symmetry.space_group_name_H-M   'P 1'
#
loop_
_entity.id
_entity.type
_entity.pdbx_description
1 polymer ?
#
loop_
_entity_poly.entity_id
_entity_poly.type
_entity_poly.pdbx_seq_one_letter_code
_entity_poly.pdbx_strand_id
1 'polypeptide(L)'
;MANFGIGLGAFMDGFTKGANLRHQWDDRKDRKAAQAEDRAYQRTRRERQETLDARSDDEYERKKKERDAIREVGLGAKREFDEKVKAGELKEGDFGTFWDENVIPRLAKPYLEAGDMEGARRVREWGESAAAKRGGQYALKAMTLAQQGKLGEALTAAQKAAEVRGYLNHGFSFGKQEPIQDQDGNVLGYRVHMTDADGKETTQDVSVGQIPAMLGTFINPEAAFNTQIAAQTANAKTEHDIATYKRKKEIDRSYADPQKARSSAVNALRKRFDGTMDDQIFDDMPAAKQEELIKRYMETEMGRPVGLAGGAEKPAIAQPSAPQPTAASAGRSVVVDKATGQPVEMTTSAPAAPTAPSRAFAGAGGQSTAQPVGQQQEEPQEASTEQEAPAQAPVGGSGQVNGVQVDDLLTRATRALNAGIDPRVIAGQLNRVGIPRSLWPAKLQTGAYGDVTRVSPGLGG
;
A
#
# COMPACT_ATOMS: atom_id res chain seq x y z
N MET A 1 -61.70 80.12 12.24
CA MET A 1 -61.73 78.65 12.25
C MET A 1 -60.33 78.16 11.91
N ALA A 2 -59.62 77.62 12.90
CA ALA A 2 -58.20 77.30 12.80
C ALA A 2 -57.99 75.83 12.40
N ASN A 3 -57.23 75.61 11.33
CA ASN A 3 -56.79 74.30 10.86
C ASN A 3 -55.68 73.75 11.78
N PHE A 4 -56.06 73.04 12.84
CA PHE A 4 -55.15 72.36 13.78
C PHE A 4 -55.20 70.82 13.68
N GLY A 5 -55.61 70.27 12.54
CA GLY A 5 -55.81 68.82 12.35
C GLY A 5 -54.77 68.07 11.48
N ILE A 6 -53.82 68.77 10.85
CA ILE A 6 -52.98 68.19 9.78
C ILE A 6 -51.58 67.74 10.27
N GLY A 7 -51.20 68.00 11.52
CA GLY A 7 -49.83 67.75 12.01
C GLY A 7 -49.57 66.37 12.66
N LEU A 8 -50.59 65.72 13.23
CA LEU A 8 -50.38 64.51 14.07
C LEU A 8 -50.23 63.21 13.26
N GLY A 9 -50.91 63.09 12.11
CA GLY A 9 -50.82 61.90 11.26
C GLY A 9 -49.45 61.75 10.57
N ALA A 10 -48.88 62.85 10.08
CA ALA A 10 -47.54 62.87 9.49
C ALA A 10 -46.44 62.58 10.54
N PHE A 11 -46.66 62.97 11.79
CA PHE A 11 -45.77 62.64 12.89
C PHE A 11 -45.79 61.14 13.24
N MET A 12 -46.97 60.51 13.30
CA MET A 12 -47.06 59.07 13.56
C MET A 12 -46.46 58.22 12.43
N ASP A 13 -46.71 58.58 11.15
CA ASP A 13 -46.11 57.87 10.00
C ASP A 13 -44.57 58.05 9.96
N GLY A 14 -44.08 59.25 10.31
CA GLY A 14 -42.64 59.51 10.48
C GLY A 14 -42.01 58.71 11.62
N PHE A 15 -42.72 58.55 12.74
CA PHE A 15 -42.26 57.76 13.88
C PHE A 15 -42.17 56.26 13.56
N THR A 16 -43.18 55.68 12.90
CA THR A 16 -43.17 54.27 12.48
C THR A 16 -42.09 53.99 11.44
N LYS A 17 -41.90 54.89 10.46
CA LYS A 17 -40.80 54.78 9.49
C LYS A 17 -39.43 54.89 10.17
N GLY A 18 -39.28 55.79 11.13
CA GLY A 18 -38.05 55.95 11.91
C GLY A 18 -37.69 54.71 12.74
N ALA A 19 -38.68 54.10 13.40
CA ALA A 19 -38.50 52.85 14.15
C ALA A 19 -38.08 51.68 13.22
N ASN A 20 -38.74 51.53 12.07
CA ASN A 20 -38.38 50.49 11.09
C ASN A 20 -36.98 50.70 10.48
N LEU A 21 -36.59 51.94 10.19
CA LEU A 21 -35.24 52.28 9.72
C LEU A 21 -34.17 51.94 10.77
N ARG A 22 -34.46 52.18 12.05
CA ARG A 22 -33.55 51.83 13.15
C ARG A 22 -33.38 50.32 13.27
N HIS A 23 -34.47 49.55 13.25
CA HIS A 23 -34.39 48.08 13.25
C HIS A 23 -33.60 47.53 12.06
N GLN A 24 -33.83 48.05 10.85
CA GLN A 24 -33.04 47.64 9.67
C GLN A 24 -31.56 48.04 9.75
N TRP A 25 -31.23 49.08 10.52
CA TRP A 25 -29.86 49.51 10.73
C TRP A 25 -29.16 48.64 11.77
N ASP A 26 -29.85 48.31 12.86
CA ASP A 26 -29.39 47.37 13.89
C ASP A 26 -29.18 45.97 13.29
N ASP A 27 -30.14 45.44 12.51
CA ASP A 27 -29.99 44.16 11.80
C ASP A 27 -28.79 44.13 10.85
N ARG A 28 -28.54 45.24 10.13
CA ARG A 28 -27.38 45.37 9.25
C ARG A 28 -26.08 45.42 10.03
N LYS A 29 -26.08 46.03 11.20
CA LYS A 29 -24.92 46.10 12.10
C LYS A 29 -24.62 44.71 12.67
N ASP A 30 -25.63 43.99 13.12
CA ASP A 30 -25.48 42.63 13.68
C ASP A 30 -25.03 41.63 12.60
N ARG A 31 -25.60 41.69 11.39
CA ARG A 31 -25.11 40.88 10.26
C ARG A 31 -23.66 41.19 9.90
N LYS A 32 -23.26 42.46 9.91
CA LYS A 32 -21.86 42.84 9.65
C LYS A 32 -20.93 42.35 10.77
N ALA A 33 -21.36 42.41 12.03
CA ALA A 33 -20.62 41.88 13.17
C ALA A 33 -20.44 40.35 13.05
N ALA A 34 -21.52 39.61 12.83
CA ALA A 34 -21.47 38.16 12.62
C ALA A 34 -20.58 37.76 11.43
N GLN A 35 -20.68 38.46 10.30
CA GLN A 35 -19.80 38.22 9.14
C GLN A 35 -18.33 38.53 9.44
N ALA A 36 -18.05 39.54 10.28
CA ALA A 36 -16.69 39.86 10.69
C ALA A 36 -16.12 38.76 11.62
N GLU A 37 -16.93 38.27 12.57
CA GLU A 37 -16.56 37.16 13.45
C GLU A 37 -16.30 35.87 12.67
N ASP A 38 -17.18 35.50 11.72
CA ASP A 38 -16.99 34.34 10.85
C ASP A 38 -15.69 34.42 10.04
N ARG A 39 -15.39 35.60 9.47
CA ARG A 39 -14.14 35.82 8.73
C ARG A 39 -12.92 35.71 9.65
N ALA A 40 -13.00 36.23 10.88
CA ALA A 40 -11.93 36.11 11.86
C ALA A 40 -11.70 34.65 12.25
N TYR A 41 -12.77 33.89 12.51
CA TYR A 41 -12.69 32.46 12.81
C TYR A 41 -12.07 31.67 11.66
N GLN A 42 -12.48 31.93 10.41
CA GLN A 42 -11.92 31.27 9.23
C GLN A 42 -10.43 31.58 9.04
N ARG A 43 -9.99 32.82 9.30
CA ARG A 43 -8.56 33.20 9.26
C ARG A 43 -7.75 32.39 10.28
N THR A 44 -8.18 32.37 11.54
CA THR A 44 -7.51 31.59 12.59
C THR A 44 -7.44 30.10 12.26
N ARG A 45 -8.50 29.53 11.68
CA ARG A 45 -8.51 28.13 11.24
C ARG A 45 -7.52 27.89 10.10
N ARG A 46 -7.44 28.80 9.14
CA ARG A 46 -6.49 28.72 8.03
C ARG A 46 -5.06 28.82 8.51
N GLU A 47 -4.74 29.77 9.38
CA GLU A 47 -3.41 29.93 9.97
C GLU A 47 -2.96 28.68 10.75
N ARG A 48 -3.88 28.08 11.53
CA ARG A 48 -3.60 26.80 12.19
C ARG A 48 -3.34 25.68 11.19
N GLN A 49 -4.15 25.60 10.13
CA GLN A 49 -3.97 24.59 9.10
C GLN A 49 -2.63 24.76 8.37
N GLU A 50 -2.29 25.99 7.96
CA GLU A 50 -1.01 26.31 7.33
C GLU A 50 0.18 25.95 8.23
N THR A 51 0.07 26.18 9.55
CA THR A 51 1.12 25.79 10.50
C THR A 51 1.26 24.27 10.62
N LEU A 52 0.14 23.53 10.61
CA LEU A 52 0.16 22.06 10.64
C LEU A 52 0.72 21.47 9.35
N ASP A 53 0.32 22.03 8.20
CA ASP A 53 0.81 21.63 6.88
C ASP A 53 2.32 21.88 6.78
N ALA A 54 2.80 23.06 7.20
CA ALA A 54 4.23 23.37 7.23
C ALA A 54 5.04 22.40 8.11
N ARG A 55 4.53 22.03 9.29
CA ARG A 55 5.18 21.02 10.16
C ARG A 55 5.20 19.64 9.49
N SER A 56 4.12 19.26 8.82
CA SER A 56 4.03 18.00 8.10
C SER A 56 5.01 17.94 6.93
N ASP A 57 5.16 19.04 6.19
CA ASP A 57 6.10 19.15 5.08
C ASP A 57 7.55 19.09 5.56
N ASP A 58 7.88 19.79 6.66
CA ASP A 58 9.20 19.72 7.29
C ASP A 58 9.53 18.30 7.78
N GLU A 59 8.58 17.62 8.42
CA GLU A 59 8.75 16.21 8.83
C GLU A 59 8.93 15.28 7.64
N TYR A 60 8.17 15.50 6.55
CA TYR A 60 8.30 14.71 5.33
C TYR A 60 9.67 14.89 4.69
N GLU A 61 10.14 16.13 4.53
CA GLU A 61 11.47 16.40 3.97
C GLU A 61 12.59 15.89 4.87
N ARG A 62 12.44 15.93 6.20
CA ARG A 62 13.39 15.31 7.13
C ARG A 62 13.47 13.80 6.91
N LYS A 63 12.33 13.10 6.90
CA LYS A 63 12.26 11.64 6.64
C LYS A 63 12.79 11.26 5.26
N LYS A 64 12.54 12.11 4.25
CA LYS A 64 13.06 11.92 2.90
C LYS A 64 14.58 12.04 2.87
N LYS A 65 15.18 13.05 3.52
CA LYS A 65 16.63 13.17 3.65
C LYS A 65 17.25 12.00 4.42
N GLU A 66 16.62 11.58 5.52
CA GLU A 66 17.02 10.39 6.29
C GLU A 66 17.06 9.16 5.36
N ARG A 67 15.98 8.90 4.63
CA ARG A 67 15.89 7.77 3.68
C ARG A 67 16.95 7.85 2.57
N ASP A 68 17.12 9.01 1.97
CA ASP A 68 18.06 9.19 0.86
C ASP A 68 19.51 9.00 1.35
N ALA A 69 19.87 9.53 2.53
CA ALA A 69 21.17 9.30 3.16
C ALA A 69 21.42 7.83 3.46
N ILE A 70 20.43 7.10 3.99
CA ILE A 70 20.57 5.67 4.30
C ILE A 70 20.71 4.83 3.01
N ARG A 71 19.95 5.17 1.96
CA ARG A 71 20.09 4.53 0.65
C ARG A 71 21.50 4.70 0.08
N GLU A 72 22.09 5.88 0.24
CA GLU A 72 23.47 6.15 -0.17
C GLU A 72 24.48 5.31 0.63
N VAL A 73 24.23 5.05 1.92
CA VAL A 73 25.08 4.15 2.72
C VAL A 73 25.12 2.75 2.11
N GLY A 74 23.99 2.16 1.74
CA GLY A 74 23.94 0.83 1.16
C GLY A 74 24.69 0.73 -0.18
N LEU A 75 24.47 1.71 -1.07
CA LEU A 75 25.15 1.75 -2.38
C LEU A 75 26.64 2.06 -2.25
N GLY A 76 27.03 2.96 -1.34
CA GLY A 76 28.42 3.32 -1.08
C GLY A 76 29.20 2.18 -0.41
N ALA A 77 28.60 1.52 0.58
CA ALA A 77 29.16 0.36 1.26
C ALA A 77 29.48 -0.78 0.27
N LYS A 78 28.58 -1.01 -0.69
CA LYS A 78 28.81 -2.00 -1.75
C LYS A 78 30.08 -1.68 -2.55
N ARG A 79 30.17 -0.46 -3.07
CA ARG A 79 31.31 -0.03 -3.91
C ARG A 79 32.61 -0.17 -3.13
N GLU A 80 32.62 0.30 -1.89
CA GLU A 80 33.78 0.21 -1.02
C GLU A 80 34.18 -1.23 -0.70
N PHE A 81 33.21 -2.12 -0.43
CA PHE A 81 33.49 -3.55 -0.20
C PHE A 81 34.06 -4.21 -1.44
N ASP A 82 33.42 -4.02 -2.61
CA ASP A 82 33.87 -4.60 -3.87
C ASP A 82 35.27 -4.09 -4.26
N GLU A 83 35.57 -2.81 -4.01
CA GLU A 83 36.89 -2.21 -4.23
C GLU A 83 37.95 -2.84 -3.32
N LYS A 84 37.66 -3.00 -2.02
CA LYS A 84 38.56 -3.65 -1.06
C LYS A 84 38.77 -5.13 -1.36
N VAL A 85 37.74 -5.84 -1.83
CA VAL A 85 37.87 -7.23 -2.29
C VAL A 85 38.72 -7.32 -3.55
N LYS A 86 38.49 -6.42 -4.52
CA LYS A 86 39.29 -6.36 -5.75
C LYS A 86 40.75 -6.00 -5.47
N ALA A 87 41.01 -5.15 -4.48
CA ALA A 87 42.35 -4.81 -4.01
C ALA A 87 43.03 -5.93 -3.20
N GLY A 88 42.29 -6.98 -2.82
CA GLY A 88 42.78 -8.07 -1.97
C GLY A 88 42.92 -7.71 -0.48
N GLU A 89 42.40 -6.55 -0.07
CA GLU A 89 42.39 -6.08 1.33
C GLU A 89 41.33 -6.82 2.16
N LEU A 90 40.21 -7.18 1.53
CA LEU A 90 39.14 -7.98 2.12
C LEU A 90 38.86 -9.23 1.27
N LYS A 91 38.31 -10.26 1.91
CA LYS A 91 37.75 -11.43 1.22
C LYS A 91 36.23 -11.36 1.25
N GLU A 92 35.58 -12.10 0.36
CA GLU A 92 34.11 -12.23 0.36
C GLU A 92 33.56 -12.71 1.73
N GLY A 93 34.35 -13.50 2.48
CA GLY A 93 34.02 -13.96 3.83
C GLY A 93 34.09 -12.88 4.91
N ASP A 94 34.81 -11.78 4.67
CA ASP A 94 35.01 -10.69 5.64
C ASP A 94 33.85 -9.70 5.66
N PHE A 95 32.77 -9.99 4.92
CA PHE A 95 31.59 -9.13 4.82
C PHE A 95 31.01 -8.77 6.20
N GLY A 96 30.95 -9.72 7.14
CA GLY A 96 30.42 -9.45 8.47
C GLY A 96 31.20 -8.37 9.21
N THR A 97 32.53 -8.45 9.19
CA THR A 97 33.42 -7.45 9.78
C THR A 97 33.29 -6.10 9.08
N PHE A 98 33.31 -6.10 7.75
CA PHE A 98 33.09 -4.88 6.96
C PHE A 98 31.76 -4.21 7.30
N TRP A 99 30.69 -5.01 7.41
CA TRP A 99 29.35 -4.55 7.77
C TRP A 99 29.33 -3.88 9.14
N ASP A 100 29.91 -4.53 10.14
CA ASP A 100 29.97 -4.02 11.51
C ASP A 100 30.77 -2.71 11.61
N GLU A 101 31.91 -2.64 10.93
CA GLU A 101 32.82 -1.50 11.04
C GLU A 101 32.44 -0.31 10.14
N ASN A 102 31.84 -0.57 8.99
CA ASN A 102 31.63 0.46 7.96
C ASN A 102 30.16 0.74 7.67
N VAL A 103 29.28 -0.25 7.76
CA VAL A 103 27.88 -0.09 7.36
C VAL A 103 27.00 0.31 8.54
N ILE A 104 27.00 -0.47 9.63
CA ILE A 104 26.16 -0.19 10.81
C ILE A 104 26.37 1.23 11.34
N PRO A 105 27.61 1.75 11.53
CA PRO A 105 27.81 3.09 12.06
C PRO A 105 27.23 4.17 11.14
N ARG A 106 27.35 3.98 9.82
CA ARG A 106 26.78 4.89 8.81
C ARG A 106 25.26 4.81 8.77
N LEU A 107 24.66 3.64 8.96
CA LEU A 107 23.20 3.47 9.07
C LEU A 107 22.64 4.14 10.34
N ALA A 108 23.38 4.09 11.46
CA ALA A 108 22.95 4.70 12.71
C ALA A 108 23.12 6.23 12.73
N LYS A 109 24.04 6.77 11.92
CA LYS A 109 24.42 8.19 11.93
C LYS A 109 23.24 9.16 11.70
N PRO A 110 22.35 8.98 10.71
CA PRO A 110 21.20 9.88 10.51
C PRO A 110 20.28 9.98 11.74
N TYR A 111 20.07 8.86 12.44
CA TYR A 111 19.27 8.84 13.68
C TYR A 111 19.97 9.62 14.80
N LEU A 112 21.29 9.47 14.93
CA LEU A 112 22.07 10.24 15.91
C LEU A 112 22.05 11.74 15.61
N GLU A 113 22.18 12.13 14.34
CA GLU A 113 22.11 13.54 13.91
C GLU A 113 20.71 14.14 14.14
N ALA A 114 19.66 13.33 14.03
CA ALA A 114 18.28 13.72 14.36
C ALA A 114 17.98 13.73 15.88
N GLY A 115 18.94 13.34 16.74
CA GLY A 115 18.73 13.19 18.19
C GLY A 115 17.91 11.96 18.59
N ASP A 116 17.58 11.06 17.66
CA ASP A 116 16.89 9.81 17.90
C ASP A 116 17.86 8.70 18.36
N MET A 117 18.27 8.80 19.63
CA MET A 117 19.20 7.84 20.24
C MET A 117 18.63 6.42 20.27
N GLU A 118 17.31 6.27 20.41
CA GLU A 118 16.66 4.96 20.45
C GLU A 118 16.62 4.33 19.06
N GLY A 119 16.29 5.11 18.02
CA GLY A 119 16.38 4.69 16.63
C GLY A 119 17.80 4.24 16.26
N ALA A 120 18.81 5.02 16.64
CA ALA A 120 20.21 4.65 16.44
C ALA A 120 20.58 3.33 17.13
N ARG A 121 20.11 3.11 18.37
CA ARG A 121 20.33 1.85 19.10
C ARG A 121 19.66 0.67 18.40
N ARG A 122 18.39 0.81 17.99
CA ARG A 122 17.66 -0.23 17.26
C ARG A 122 18.33 -0.61 15.95
N VAL A 123 18.84 0.38 15.19
CA VAL A 123 19.59 0.11 13.95
C VAL A 123 20.86 -0.69 14.23
N ARG A 124 21.59 -0.37 15.31
CA ARG A 124 22.78 -1.15 15.71
C ARG A 124 22.41 -2.58 16.10
N GLU A 125 21.45 -2.75 17.02
CA GLU A 125 20.98 -4.06 17.47
C GLU A 125 20.51 -4.93 16.29
N TRP A 126 19.76 -4.34 15.35
CA TRP A 126 19.36 -5.02 14.12
C TRP A 126 20.57 -5.35 13.25
N GLY A 127 21.42 -4.38 12.95
CA GLY A 127 22.57 -4.55 12.06
C GLY A 127 23.57 -5.60 12.57
N GLU A 128 23.74 -5.71 13.88
CA GLU A 128 24.60 -6.70 14.54
C GLU A 128 24.02 -8.11 14.52
N SER A 129 22.72 -8.26 14.25
CA SER A 129 22.06 -9.56 14.20
C SER A 129 22.58 -10.44 13.07
N ALA A 130 22.67 -11.75 13.31
CA ALA A 130 23.08 -12.72 12.29
C ALA A 130 22.17 -12.68 11.04
N ALA A 131 20.87 -12.40 11.25
CA ALA A 131 19.91 -12.23 10.17
C ALA A 131 20.25 -11.01 9.30
N ALA A 132 20.53 -9.86 9.89
CA ALA A 132 20.87 -8.66 9.13
C ALA A 132 22.16 -8.83 8.33
N LYS A 133 23.20 -9.43 8.92
CA LYS A 133 24.46 -9.73 8.22
C LYS A 133 24.25 -10.67 7.05
N ARG A 134 23.54 -11.79 7.26
CA ARG A 134 23.29 -12.77 6.20
C ARG A 134 22.40 -12.19 5.09
N GLY A 135 21.34 -11.48 5.47
CA GLY A 135 20.44 -10.82 4.53
C GLY A 135 21.18 -9.75 3.72
N GLY A 136 21.90 -8.85 4.39
CA GLY A 136 22.73 -7.81 3.76
C GLY A 136 23.77 -8.38 2.80
N GLN A 137 24.40 -9.51 3.13
CA GLN A 137 25.35 -10.18 2.24
C GLN A 137 24.69 -10.62 0.93
N TYR A 138 23.54 -11.30 1.01
CA TYR A 138 22.78 -11.71 -0.18
C TYR A 138 22.28 -10.51 -0.98
N ALA A 139 21.88 -9.46 -0.28
CA ALA A 139 21.37 -8.24 -0.87
C ALA A 139 22.48 -7.51 -1.66
N LEU A 140 23.68 -7.35 -1.10
CA LEU A 140 24.82 -6.81 -1.83
C LEU A 140 25.24 -7.71 -3.00
N LYS A 141 25.26 -9.04 -2.80
CA LYS A 141 25.55 -10.00 -3.87
C LYS A 141 24.56 -9.84 -5.03
N ALA A 142 23.28 -9.67 -4.75
CA ALA A 142 22.26 -9.42 -5.77
C ALA A 142 22.54 -8.15 -6.56
N MET A 143 22.88 -7.04 -5.89
CA MET A 143 23.28 -5.81 -6.57
C MET A 143 24.53 -6.01 -7.45
N THR A 144 25.53 -6.77 -6.98
CA THR A 144 26.75 -7.05 -7.75
C THR A 144 26.44 -7.85 -9.00
N LEU A 145 25.65 -8.90 -8.89
CA LEU A 145 25.24 -9.72 -10.03
C LEU A 145 24.40 -8.93 -11.03
N ALA A 146 23.53 -8.03 -10.56
CA ALA A 146 22.75 -7.17 -11.45
C ALA A 146 23.65 -6.22 -12.25
N GLN A 147 24.66 -5.61 -11.61
CA GLN A 147 25.63 -4.75 -12.28
C GLN A 147 26.49 -5.49 -13.30
N GLN A 148 26.74 -6.79 -13.08
CA GLN A 148 27.45 -7.67 -14.02
C GLN A 148 26.56 -8.16 -15.17
N GLY A 149 25.28 -7.76 -15.24
CA GLY A 149 24.32 -8.26 -16.23
C GLY A 149 23.81 -9.68 -15.95
N LYS A 150 24.19 -10.30 -14.82
CA LYS A 150 23.77 -11.64 -14.40
C LYS A 150 22.43 -11.58 -13.66
N LEU A 151 21.39 -11.12 -14.34
CA LEU A 151 20.12 -10.74 -13.74
C LEU A 151 19.38 -11.91 -13.06
N GLY A 152 19.41 -13.11 -13.65
CA GLY A 152 18.83 -14.30 -13.02
C GLY A 152 19.54 -14.71 -11.71
N GLU A 153 20.87 -14.59 -11.67
CA GLU A 153 21.62 -14.83 -10.43
C GLU A 153 21.36 -13.72 -9.40
N ALA A 154 21.20 -12.48 -9.87
CA ALA A 154 20.87 -11.33 -9.02
C ALA A 154 19.51 -11.52 -8.32
N LEU A 155 18.49 -11.92 -9.08
CA LEU A 155 17.16 -12.21 -8.55
C LEU A 155 17.19 -13.39 -7.56
N THR A 156 17.95 -14.46 -7.86
CA THR A 156 18.17 -15.57 -6.93
C THR A 156 18.81 -15.09 -5.61
N ALA A 157 19.81 -14.23 -5.68
CA ALA A 157 20.45 -13.68 -4.49
C ALA A 157 19.48 -12.77 -3.71
N ALA A 158 18.64 -11.98 -4.38
CA ALA A 158 17.64 -11.15 -3.74
C ALA A 158 16.55 -11.98 -3.05
N GLN A 159 16.10 -13.07 -3.68
CA GLN A 159 15.22 -14.06 -3.07
C GLN A 159 15.83 -14.62 -1.78
N LYS A 160 17.11 -15.00 -1.80
CA LYS A 160 17.79 -15.47 -0.59
C LYS A 160 17.86 -14.41 0.49
N ALA A 161 18.03 -13.13 0.14
CA ALA A 161 17.96 -12.04 1.11
C ALA A 161 16.56 -11.93 1.73
N ALA A 162 15.51 -12.04 0.92
CA ALA A 162 14.11 -12.01 1.34
C ALA A 162 13.71 -13.21 2.23
N GLU A 163 14.31 -14.37 2.02
CA GLU A 163 14.07 -15.58 2.84
C GLU A 163 14.73 -15.51 4.22
N VAL A 164 15.68 -14.60 4.45
CA VAL A 164 16.32 -14.43 5.77
C VAL A 164 15.36 -13.75 6.73
N ARG A 165 14.70 -14.57 7.56
CA ARG A 165 13.83 -14.08 8.65
C ARG A 165 14.58 -13.10 9.55
N GLY A 166 14.05 -11.88 9.68
CA GLY A 166 14.65 -10.81 10.47
C GLY A 166 15.48 -9.80 9.65
N TYR A 167 15.74 -10.06 8.37
CA TYR A 167 16.25 -9.05 7.45
C TYR A 167 15.10 -8.32 6.77
N LEU A 168 14.32 -9.02 5.95
CA LEU A 168 13.11 -8.49 5.33
C LEU A 168 11.89 -9.18 5.92
N ASN A 169 10.87 -8.41 6.30
CA ASN A 169 9.62 -8.94 6.80
C ASN A 169 8.44 -8.37 6.00
N HIS A 170 8.54 -8.49 4.67
CA HIS A 170 7.53 -7.96 3.74
C HIS A 170 6.29 -8.85 3.60
N GLY A 171 6.25 -10.02 4.25
CA GLY A 171 5.11 -10.93 4.18
C GLY A 171 4.91 -11.53 2.78
N PHE A 172 5.96 -11.57 1.96
CA PHE A 172 5.95 -12.26 0.67
C PHE A 172 7.09 -13.26 0.65
N SER A 173 6.89 -14.42 0.06
CA SER A 173 7.98 -15.31 -0.36
C SER A 173 8.13 -15.26 -1.87
N PHE A 174 9.37 -15.24 -2.33
CA PHE A 174 9.66 -15.38 -3.75
C PHE A 174 9.65 -16.87 -4.09
N GLY A 175 8.85 -17.23 -5.08
CA GLY A 175 8.78 -18.56 -5.66
C GLY A 175 9.80 -18.74 -6.77
N LYS A 176 9.44 -19.49 -7.81
CA LYS A 176 10.28 -19.65 -9.00
C LYS A 176 10.38 -18.34 -9.79
N GLN A 177 11.46 -18.21 -10.53
CA GLN A 177 11.65 -17.17 -11.53
C GLN A 177 11.84 -17.83 -12.90
N GLU A 178 11.12 -17.35 -13.91
CA GLU A 178 11.17 -17.90 -15.27
C GLU A 178 11.66 -16.80 -16.22
N PRO A 179 12.71 -17.03 -17.03
CA PRO A 179 13.16 -16.04 -18.00
C PRO A 179 12.10 -15.87 -19.08
N ILE A 180 11.77 -14.62 -19.40
CA ILE A 180 10.96 -14.25 -20.55
C ILE A 180 11.93 -13.98 -21.69
N GLN A 181 11.88 -14.80 -22.73
CA GLN A 181 12.79 -14.71 -23.88
C GLN A 181 12.05 -14.27 -25.14
N ASP A 182 12.74 -13.56 -26.03
CA ASP A 182 12.28 -13.31 -27.39
C ASP A 182 12.50 -14.54 -28.30
N GLN A 183 12.15 -14.41 -29.57
CA GLN A 183 12.29 -15.50 -30.56
C GLN A 183 13.76 -15.87 -30.83
N ASP A 184 14.69 -14.96 -30.55
CA ASP A 184 16.13 -15.13 -30.75
C ASP A 184 16.81 -15.67 -29.48
N GLY A 185 16.05 -15.89 -28.40
CA GLY A 185 16.54 -16.38 -27.11
C GLY A 185 17.12 -15.30 -26.20
N ASN A 186 17.01 -14.02 -26.54
CA ASN A 186 17.43 -12.93 -25.67
C ASN A 186 16.44 -12.77 -24.51
N VAL A 187 16.96 -12.60 -23.30
CA VAL A 187 16.14 -12.39 -22.10
C VAL A 187 15.57 -10.98 -22.10
N LEU A 188 14.26 -10.85 -22.29
CA LEU A 188 13.52 -9.58 -22.19
C LEU A 188 13.16 -9.22 -20.74
N GLY A 189 13.06 -10.23 -19.87
CA GLY A 189 12.70 -10.05 -18.47
C GLY A 189 12.60 -11.36 -17.72
N TYR A 190 12.01 -11.30 -16.53
CA TYR A 190 11.73 -12.47 -15.71
C TYR A 190 10.29 -12.41 -15.20
N ARG A 191 9.62 -13.55 -15.27
CA ARG A 191 8.37 -13.81 -14.57
C ARG A 191 8.70 -14.27 -13.16
N VAL A 192 8.34 -13.46 -12.17
CA VAL A 192 8.59 -13.73 -10.76
C VAL A 192 7.29 -14.23 -10.12
N HIS A 193 7.34 -15.42 -9.54
CA HIS A 193 6.24 -15.94 -8.73
C HIS A 193 6.41 -15.46 -7.30
N MET A 194 5.35 -14.97 -6.68
CA MET A 194 5.35 -14.46 -5.31
C MET A 194 4.16 -15.04 -4.56
N THR A 195 4.38 -15.51 -3.33
CA THR A 195 3.30 -15.92 -2.43
C THR A 195 3.17 -14.87 -1.35
N ASP A 196 1.99 -14.32 -1.14
CA ASP A 196 1.73 -13.37 -0.05
C ASP A 196 1.58 -14.05 1.31
N ALA A 197 1.37 -13.24 2.35
CA ALA A 197 1.26 -13.69 3.73
C ALA A 197 0.03 -14.58 3.96
N ASP A 198 -0.99 -14.43 3.11
CA ASP A 198 -2.23 -15.22 3.14
C ASP A 198 -2.10 -16.53 2.34
N GLY A 199 -0.93 -16.78 1.74
CA GLY A 199 -0.65 -17.96 0.93
C GLY A 199 -1.15 -17.85 -0.51
N LYS A 200 -1.62 -16.67 -0.95
CA LYS A 200 -2.09 -16.47 -2.32
C LYS A 200 -0.90 -16.23 -3.24
N GLU A 201 -0.86 -17.02 -4.30
CA GLU A 201 0.15 -16.90 -5.33
C GLU A 201 -0.21 -15.78 -6.32
N THR A 202 0.79 -14.97 -6.64
CA THR A 202 0.74 -13.92 -7.64
C THR A 202 1.96 -14.03 -8.54
N THR A 203 1.84 -13.49 -9.74
CA THR A 203 2.91 -13.55 -10.74
C THR A 203 3.11 -12.16 -11.29
N GLN A 204 4.36 -11.73 -11.35
CA GLN A 204 4.73 -10.42 -11.87
C GLN A 204 5.82 -10.55 -12.92
N ASP A 205 5.54 -10.04 -14.12
CA ASP A 205 6.53 -9.95 -15.18
C ASP A 205 7.35 -8.66 -14.99
N VAL A 206 8.66 -8.80 -14.92
CA VAL A 206 9.62 -7.73 -14.67
C VAL A 206 10.58 -7.65 -15.84
N SER A 207 10.56 -6.53 -16.56
CA SER A 207 11.50 -6.31 -17.67
C SER A 207 12.93 -6.15 -17.16
N VAL A 208 13.93 -6.48 -17.98
CA VAL A 208 15.36 -6.34 -17.64
C VAL A 208 15.70 -4.95 -17.09
N GLY A 209 15.16 -3.89 -17.69
CA GLY A 209 15.40 -2.51 -17.23
C GLY A 209 14.80 -2.17 -15.87
N GLN A 210 13.79 -2.91 -15.41
CA GLN A 210 13.14 -2.70 -14.11
C GLN A 210 13.83 -3.47 -12.97
N ILE A 211 14.61 -4.51 -13.28
CA ILE A 211 15.24 -5.36 -12.27
C ILE A 211 16.14 -4.56 -11.31
N PRO A 212 17.03 -3.64 -11.75
CA PRO A 212 17.84 -2.87 -10.81
C PRO A 212 17.01 -2.01 -9.85
N ALA A 213 15.91 -1.41 -10.33
CA ALA A 213 15.02 -0.59 -9.51
C ALA A 213 14.27 -1.45 -8.49
N MET A 214 13.75 -2.61 -8.93
CA MET A 214 13.08 -3.59 -8.07
C MET A 214 14.03 -4.15 -7.00
N LEU A 215 15.24 -4.55 -7.40
CA LEU A 215 16.28 -4.99 -6.48
C LEU A 215 16.59 -3.90 -5.45
N GLY A 216 16.68 -2.64 -5.87
CA GLY A 216 16.88 -1.49 -4.99
C GLY A 216 15.81 -1.34 -3.90
N THR A 217 14.56 -1.72 -4.17
CA THR A 217 13.48 -1.69 -3.16
C THR A 217 13.58 -2.81 -2.14
N PHE A 218 14.05 -4.00 -2.56
CA PHE A 218 14.17 -5.16 -1.66
C PHE A 218 15.49 -5.17 -0.87
N ILE A 219 16.54 -4.56 -1.42
CA ILE A 219 17.90 -4.67 -0.87
C ILE A 219 18.28 -3.47 -0.01
N ASN A 220 17.46 -2.42 0.05
CA ASN A 220 17.76 -1.28 0.92
C ASN A 220 17.75 -1.73 2.39
N PRO A 221 18.89 -1.66 3.12
CA PRO A 221 18.96 -1.97 4.55
C PRO A 221 17.92 -1.20 5.37
N GLU A 222 17.53 -0.01 4.93
CA GLU A 222 16.46 0.77 5.53
C GLU A 222 15.09 0.14 5.34
N ALA A 223 14.77 -0.34 4.12
CA ALA A 223 13.49 -0.99 3.86
C ALA A 223 13.41 -2.28 4.69
N ALA A 224 14.52 -3.01 4.79
CA ALA A 224 14.67 -4.15 5.69
C ALA A 224 14.39 -3.76 7.15
N PHE A 225 15.09 -2.77 7.70
CA PHE A 225 14.87 -2.28 9.06
C PHE A 225 13.43 -1.76 9.29
N ASN A 226 12.90 -0.93 8.40
CA ASN A 226 11.54 -0.38 8.49
C ASN A 226 10.48 -1.48 8.43
N THR A 227 10.66 -2.51 7.59
CA THR A 227 9.75 -3.67 7.58
C THR A 227 9.83 -4.44 8.89
N GLN A 228 11.00 -4.53 9.52
CA GLN A 228 11.14 -5.15 10.83
C GLN A 228 10.45 -4.34 11.92
N ILE A 229 10.60 -3.01 11.95
CA ILE A 229 9.89 -2.13 12.89
C ILE A 229 8.37 -2.26 12.71
N ALA A 230 7.88 -2.25 11.46
CA ALA A 230 6.47 -2.45 11.17
C ALA A 230 5.97 -3.83 11.65
N ALA A 231 6.75 -4.89 11.43
CA ALA A 231 6.43 -6.23 11.90
C ALA A 231 6.46 -6.34 13.44
N GLN A 232 7.45 -5.74 14.09
CA GLN A 232 7.53 -5.67 15.56
C GLN A 232 6.31 -4.93 16.13
N THR A 233 5.92 -3.82 15.50
CA THR A 233 4.73 -3.04 15.90
C THR A 233 3.44 -3.85 15.70
N ALA A 234 3.30 -4.56 14.57
CA ALA A 234 2.16 -5.42 14.28
C ALA A 234 2.07 -6.61 15.26
N ASN A 235 3.21 -7.22 15.59
CA ASN A 235 3.29 -8.30 16.57
C ASN A 235 2.93 -7.79 17.97
N ALA A 236 3.49 -6.65 18.39
CA ALA A 236 3.16 -6.03 19.68
C ALA A 236 1.68 -5.68 19.78
N LYS A 237 1.08 -5.18 18.69
CA LYS A 237 -0.37 -4.94 18.60
C LYS A 237 -1.16 -6.25 18.74
N THR A 238 -0.75 -7.29 18.04
CA THR A 238 -1.40 -8.61 18.11
C THR A 238 -1.31 -9.20 19.51
N GLU A 239 -0.16 -9.12 20.16
CA GLU A 239 0.04 -9.55 21.55
C GLU A 239 -0.84 -8.75 22.51
N HIS A 240 -0.91 -7.43 22.34
CA HIS A 240 -1.79 -6.55 23.11
C HIS A 240 -3.27 -6.89 22.90
N ASP A 241 -3.69 -7.15 21.66
CA ASP A 241 -5.08 -7.51 21.34
C ASP A 241 -5.44 -8.88 21.93
N ILE A 242 -4.52 -9.86 21.88
CA ILE A 242 -4.68 -11.16 22.54
C ILE A 242 -4.77 -10.98 24.06
N ALA A 243 -3.91 -10.15 24.67
CA ALA A 243 -3.93 -9.89 26.10
C ALA A 243 -5.23 -9.20 26.52
N THR A 244 -5.68 -8.21 25.75
CA THR A 244 -6.94 -7.50 25.96
C THR A 244 -8.13 -8.43 25.84
N TYR A 245 -8.14 -9.31 24.83
CA TYR A 245 -9.19 -10.31 24.65
C TYR A 245 -9.24 -11.30 25.82
N LYS A 246 -8.08 -11.81 26.26
CA LYS A 246 -7.98 -12.68 27.44
C LYS A 246 -8.52 -11.98 28.69
N ARG A 247 -8.11 -10.74 28.92
CA ARG A 247 -8.58 -9.93 30.06
C ARG A 247 -10.07 -9.67 30.00
N LYS A 248 -10.62 -9.34 28.82
CA LYS A 248 -12.06 -9.16 28.63
C LYS A 248 -12.82 -10.45 28.93
N LYS A 249 -12.33 -11.60 28.45
CA LYS A 249 -12.93 -12.90 28.74
C LYS A 249 -12.88 -13.27 30.22
N GLU A 250 -11.81 -12.94 30.91
CA GLU A 250 -11.68 -13.14 32.35
C GLU A 250 -12.65 -12.24 33.13
N ILE A 251 -12.79 -10.97 32.73
CA ILE A 251 -13.78 -10.04 33.29
C ILE A 251 -15.20 -10.58 33.03
N ASP A 252 -15.55 -10.93 31.80
CA ASP A 252 -16.87 -11.48 31.45
C ASP A 252 -17.17 -12.75 32.26
N ARG A 253 -16.15 -13.60 32.55
CA ARG A 253 -16.28 -14.75 33.43
C ARG A 253 -16.57 -14.35 34.88
N SER A 254 -15.93 -13.29 35.39
CA SER A 254 -16.13 -12.81 36.77
C SER A 254 -17.50 -12.16 37.01
N TYR A 255 -18.13 -11.61 35.95
CA TYR A 255 -19.45 -10.98 35.99
C TYR A 255 -20.57 -11.87 35.43
N ALA A 256 -20.27 -13.09 34.99
CA ALA A 256 -21.29 -14.02 34.54
C ALA A 256 -22.21 -14.38 35.72
N ASP A 257 -23.49 -14.06 35.59
CA ASP A 257 -24.52 -14.46 36.55
C ASP A 257 -24.55 -16.00 36.66
N PRO A 258 -24.22 -16.58 37.83
CA PRO A 258 -24.18 -18.03 38.03
C PRO A 258 -25.50 -18.71 37.63
N GLN A 259 -26.62 -18.00 37.80
CA GLN A 259 -27.94 -18.52 37.48
C GLN A 259 -28.19 -18.56 35.97
N LYS A 260 -27.68 -17.59 35.21
CA LYS A 260 -27.71 -17.62 33.73
C LYS A 260 -26.82 -18.71 33.17
N ALA A 261 -25.61 -18.86 33.71
CA ALA A 261 -24.69 -19.94 33.31
C ALA A 261 -25.31 -21.33 33.55
N ARG A 262 -25.94 -21.53 34.72
CA ARG A 262 -26.69 -22.74 35.04
C ARG A 262 -27.86 -22.98 34.08
N SER A 263 -28.66 -21.95 33.77
CA SER A 263 -29.79 -22.07 32.83
C SER A 263 -29.35 -22.42 31.40
N SER A 264 -28.21 -21.88 30.95
CA SER A 264 -27.63 -22.21 29.65
C SER A 264 -27.15 -23.67 29.59
N ALA A 265 -26.49 -24.13 30.66
CA ALA A 265 -26.05 -25.53 30.77
C ALA A 265 -27.24 -26.50 30.75
N VAL A 266 -28.32 -26.19 31.49
CA VAL A 266 -29.56 -26.97 31.46
C VAL A 266 -30.14 -27.06 30.05
N ASN A 267 -30.25 -25.93 29.35
CA ASN A 267 -30.82 -25.91 27.99
C ASN A 267 -29.95 -26.66 26.98
N ALA A 268 -28.63 -26.59 27.09
CA ALA A 268 -27.72 -27.32 26.21
C ALA A 268 -27.73 -28.83 26.48
N LEU A 269 -27.79 -29.24 27.75
CA LEU A 269 -27.95 -30.64 28.14
C LEU A 269 -29.29 -31.20 27.65
N ARG A 270 -30.40 -30.47 27.83
CA ARG A 270 -31.71 -30.86 27.26
C ARG A 270 -31.64 -31.10 25.75
N LYS A 271 -31.10 -30.15 24.98
CA LYS A 271 -30.94 -30.31 23.52
C LYS A 271 -30.06 -31.51 23.14
N ARG A 272 -29.03 -31.82 23.93
CA ARG A 272 -28.12 -32.92 23.65
C ARG A 272 -28.76 -34.28 23.91
N PHE A 273 -29.59 -34.39 24.94
CA PHE A 273 -30.30 -35.61 25.28
C PHE A 273 -31.59 -35.78 24.45
N ASP A 274 -32.32 -34.70 24.16
CA ASP A 274 -33.51 -34.72 23.29
C ASP A 274 -33.17 -35.04 21.82
N GLY A 275 -31.93 -34.82 21.39
CA GLY A 275 -31.46 -35.08 20.02
C GLY A 275 -30.88 -36.48 19.80
N THR A 276 -30.69 -37.28 20.85
CA THR A 276 -30.13 -38.64 20.76
C THR A 276 -31.25 -39.67 20.93
N MET A 277 -31.32 -40.67 20.03
CA MET A 277 -32.31 -41.77 20.06
C MET A 277 -32.20 -42.72 21.28
N ASP A 278 -31.47 -42.36 22.32
CA ASP A 278 -31.44 -43.11 23.58
C ASP A 278 -32.47 -42.50 24.54
N ASP A 279 -33.35 -43.34 25.10
CA ASP A 279 -34.54 -43.00 25.91
C ASP A 279 -34.27 -42.23 27.23
N GLN A 280 -33.09 -41.63 27.42
CA GLN A 280 -32.76 -40.83 28.60
C GLN A 280 -33.01 -39.35 28.33
N ILE A 281 -34.23 -38.91 28.59
CA ILE A 281 -34.57 -37.48 28.60
C ILE A 281 -33.92 -36.83 29.82
N PHE A 282 -33.24 -35.70 29.63
CA PHE A 282 -32.51 -35.01 30.70
C PHE A 282 -33.42 -34.71 31.91
N ASP A 283 -34.64 -34.28 31.64
CA ASP A 283 -35.63 -33.91 32.66
C ASP A 283 -36.15 -35.11 33.48
N ASP A 284 -36.00 -36.35 32.98
CA ASP A 284 -36.44 -37.58 33.65
C ASP A 284 -35.37 -38.19 34.56
N MET A 285 -34.14 -37.66 34.54
CA MET A 285 -33.06 -38.13 35.41
C MET A 285 -33.28 -37.71 36.87
N PRO A 286 -32.76 -38.47 37.85
CA PRO A 286 -32.74 -38.04 39.24
C PRO A 286 -32.04 -36.68 39.40
N ALA A 287 -32.60 -35.78 40.21
CA ALA A 287 -32.09 -34.41 40.39
C ALA A 287 -30.59 -34.35 40.73
N ALA A 288 -30.08 -35.32 41.50
CA ALA A 288 -28.66 -35.41 41.83
C ALA A 288 -27.78 -35.65 40.58
N LYS A 289 -28.23 -36.47 39.63
CA LYS A 289 -27.53 -36.72 38.37
C LYS A 289 -27.65 -35.54 37.41
N GLN A 290 -28.80 -34.86 37.38
CA GLN A 290 -28.96 -33.62 36.61
C GLN A 290 -27.96 -32.56 37.08
N GLU A 291 -27.84 -32.35 38.39
CA GLU A 291 -26.90 -31.37 38.94
C GLU A 291 -25.45 -31.75 38.71
N GLU A 292 -25.09 -33.04 38.79
CA GLU A 292 -23.76 -33.53 38.44
C GLU A 292 -23.43 -33.28 36.96
N LEU A 293 -24.38 -33.53 36.05
CA LEU A 293 -24.23 -33.26 34.62
C LEU A 293 -24.15 -31.76 34.33
N ILE A 294 -24.97 -30.94 34.98
CA ILE A 294 -24.91 -29.47 34.88
C ILE A 294 -23.54 -28.98 35.35
N LYS A 295 -23.07 -29.43 36.51
CA LYS A 295 -21.77 -29.04 37.06
C LYS A 295 -20.63 -29.48 36.14
N ARG A 296 -20.65 -30.73 35.66
CA ARG A 296 -19.66 -31.25 34.72
C ARG A 296 -19.69 -30.52 33.38
N TYR A 297 -20.88 -30.16 32.88
CA TYR A 297 -21.05 -29.39 31.66
C TYR A 297 -20.51 -27.98 31.84
N MET A 298 -20.85 -27.31 32.94
CA MET A 298 -20.31 -26.00 33.30
C MET A 298 -18.79 -26.06 33.44
N GLU A 299 -18.20 -27.06 34.11
CA GLU A 299 -16.74 -27.21 34.23
C GLU A 299 -16.07 -27.50 32.87
N THR A 300 -16.71 -28.28 31.99
CA THR A 300 -16.17 -28.66 30.68
C THR A 300 -16.30 -27.55 29.63
N GLU A 301 -17.43 -26.84 29.58
CA GLU A 301 -17.60 -25.65 28.72
C GLU A 301 -16.84 -24.43 29.23
N MET A 302 -16.69 -24.25 30.55
CA MET A 302 -15.90 -23.14 31.09
C MET A 302 -14.39 -23.28 30.80
N GLY A 303 -13.94 -24.46 30.37
CA GLY A 303 -12.58 -24.75 29.91
C GLY A 303 -12.39 -24.84 28.39
N ARG A 304 -13.45 -24.81 27.57
CA ARG A 304 -13.35 -24.89 26.10
C ARG A 304 -13.96 -23.65 25.42
N PRO A 305 -13.35 -23.15 24.33
CA PRO A 305 -13.88 -21.99 23.62
C PRO A 305 -15.28 -22.29 23.06
N VAL A 306 -16.30 -21.64 23.62
CA VAL A 306 -17.66 -21.63 23.06
C VAL A 306 -17.62 -20.83 21.76
N GLY A 307 -17.55 -21.54 20.63
CA GLY A 307 -17.45 -20.98 19.29
C GLY A 307 -17.45 -22.01 18.15
N LEU A 308 -17.25 -23.30 18.42
CA LEU A 308 -17.46 -24.37 17.43
C LEU A 308 -18.66 -25.23 17.85
N ALA A 309 -19.86 -24.79 17.49
CA ALA A 309 -21.05 -25.65 17.50
C ALA A 309 -21.45 -25.92 16.05
N GLY A 310 -20.92 -27.02 15.51
CA GLY A 310 -21.15 -27.46 14.14
C GLY A 310 -20.35 -28.72 13.83
N GLY A 311 -20.64 -29.82 14.54
CA GLY A 311 -19.99 -31.11 14.32
C GLY A 311 -20.20 -32.04 15.49
N ALA A 312 -21.12 -32.99 15.35
CA ALA A 312 -21.33 -34.06 16.30
C ALA A 312 -20.17 -35.06 16.20
N GLU A 313 -19.39 -35.23 17.28
CA GLU A 313 -18.51 -36.39 17.43
C GLU A 313 -18.63 -36.98 18.84
N LYS A 314 -18.79 -38.30 18.87
CA LYS A 314 -18.94 -39.15 20.06
C LYS A 314 -17.60 -39.25 20.83
N PRO A 315 -17.60 -39.45 22.16
CA PRO A 315 -16.37 -39.64 22.92
C PRO A 315 -15.87 -41.09 22.81
N ALA A 316 -14.63 -41.27 22.35
CA ALA A 316 -13.92 -42.55 22.41
C ALA A 316 -13.09 -42.65 23.70
N ILE A 317 -13.16 -43.84 24.31
CA ILE A 317 -12.53 -44.27 25.57
C ILE A 317 -11.02 -44.49 25.35
N ALA A 318 -10.24 -44.21 26.40
CA ALA A 318 -8.78 -44.30 26.47
C ALA A 318 -8.22 -45.73 26.51
N GLN A 319 -7.04 -45.98 25.90
CA GLN A 319 -5.89 -46.73 26.47
C GLN A 319 -4.67 -46.80 25.48
N PRO A 320 -3.43 -47.22 25.90
CA PRO A 320 -2.27 -46.34 25.85
C PRO A 320 -1.02 -46.84 25.05
N SER A 321 -0.05 -45.92 24.91
CA SER A 321 1.43 -46.08 24.78
C SER A 321 2.11 -46.59 23.49
N ALA A 322 2.86 -45.65 22.87
CA ALA A 322 4.19 -45.73 22.21
C ALA A 322 4.37 -46.52 20.89
N PRO A 323 5.48 -46.34 20.09
CA PRO A 323 6.51 -45.28 20.03
C PRO A 323 6.69 -44.65 18.61
N GLN A 324 7.58 -43.66 18.52
CA GLN A 324 8.14 -43.00 17.32
C GLN A 324 8.46 -43.93 16.12
N PRO A 325 8.41 -43.39 14.88
CA PRO A 325 9.50 -43.63 13.94
C PRO A 325 10.02 -42.39 13.20
N THR A 326 11.25 -42.55 12.74
CA THR A 326 12.21 -41.61 12.16
C THR A 326 11.93 -41.21 10.70
N ALA A 327 12.69 -40.19 10.28
CA ALA A 327 12.73 -39.57 8.96
C ALA A 327 12.83 -40.54 7.75
N ALA A 328 12.18 -40.13 6.65
CA ALA A 328 12.49 -40.34 5.22
C ALA A 328 11.24 -40.76 4.41
N SER A 329 10.64 -39.82 3.68
CA SER A 329 9.93 -40.07 2.41
C SER A 329 9.39 -38.76 1.85
N ALA A 330 10.01 -38.26 0.79
CA ALA A 330 9.51 -37.16 -0.02
C ALA A 330 8.17 -37.55 -0.67
N GLY A 331 7.11 -36.78 -0.43
CA GLY A 331 5.81 -37.00 -1.04
C GLY A 331 5.85 -36.72 -2.55
N ARG A 332 5.64 -37.75 -3.36
CA ARG A 332 5.19 -37.60 -4.76
C ARG A 332 3.67 -37.43 -4.75
N SER A 333 3.17 -36.33 -5.31
CA SER A 333 1.74 -36.16 -5.56
C SER A 333 1.32 -36.99 -6.78
N VAL A 334 0.30 -37.83 -6.59
CA VAL A 334 -0.37 -38.58 -7.66
C VAL A 334 -1.62 -37.81 -8.06
N VAL A 335 -1.74 -37.46 -9.34
CA VAL A 335 -2.96 -36.83 -9.88
C VAL A 335 -4.00 -37.93 -10.11
N VAL A 336 -5.17 -37.77 -9.48
CA VAL A 336 -6.28 -38.73 -9.52
C VAL A 336 -7.44 -38.09 -10.28
N ASP A 337 -8.07 -38.86 -11.17
CA ASP A 337 -9.26 -38.43 -11.89
C ASP A 337 -10.46 -38.28 -10.92
N LYS A 338 -11.10 -37.10 -10.91
CA LYS A 338 -12.14 -36.75 -9.93
C LYS A 338 -13.47 -37.50 -10.12
N ALA A 339 -13.71 -38.17 -11.24
CA ALA A 339 -14.95 -38.91 -11.47
C ALA A 339 -14.82 -40.39 -11.10
N THR A 340 -13.61 -40.95 -11.13
CA THR A 340 -13.39 -42.40 -10.99
C THR A 340 -12.45 -42.80 -9.86
N GLY A 341 -11.70 -41.85 -9.27
CA GLY A 341 -10.83 -42.12 -8.12
C GLY A 341 -9.59 -42.96 -8.42
N GLN A 342 -9.28 -43.20 -9.71
CA GLN A 342 -8.10 -43.96 -10.13
C GLN A 342 -6.94 -43.02 -10.52
N PRO A 343 -5.68 -43.41 -10.27
CA PRO A 343 -4.51 -42.62 -10.63
C PRO A 343 -4.29 -42.60 -12.15
N VAL A 344 -4.03 -41.42 -12.72
CA VAL A 344 -3.78 -41.26 -14.16
C VAL A 344 -2.27 -41.31 -14.41
N GLU A 345 -1.80 -42.31 -15.15
CA GLU A 345 -0.41 -42.36 -15.65
C GLU A 345 -0.25 -41.31 -16.76
N MET A 346 0.61 -40.31 -16.54
CA MET A 346 0.98 -39.35 -17.59
C MET A 346 1.98 -39.99 -18.56
N THR A 347 1.49 -40.49 -19.70
CA THR A 347 2.33 -40.87 -20.83
C THR A 347 2.62 -39.65 -21.70
N THR A 348 3.86 -39.16 -21.63
CA THR A 348 4.40 -38.19 -22.59
C THR A 348 4.45 -38.80 -23.99
N SER A 349 3.63 -38.28 -24.90
CA SER A 349 3.80 -38.47 -26.34
C SER A 349 3.48 -37.17 -27.08
N ALA A 350 4.51 -36.66 -27.76
CA ALA A 350 4.43 -35.52 -28.67
C ALA A 350 3.78 -35.93 -29.99
N PRO A 351 3.02 -35.05 -30.66
CA PRO A 351 2.81 -35.16 -32.09
C PRO A 351 3.42 -34.00 -32.87
N ALA A 352 3.84 -34.37 -34.08
CA ALA A 352 4.68 -33.66 -35.02
C ALA A 352 4.01 -32.46 -35.74
N ALA A 353 4.87 -31.60 -36.26
CA ALA A 353 4.57 -30.45 -37.10
C ALA A 353 3.92 -30.81 -38.46
N PRO A 354 3.19 -29.87 -39.06
CA PRO A 354 3.09 -29.75 -40.51
C PRO A 354 3.80 -28.49 -41.05
N THR A 355 4.38 -28.66 -42.23
CA THR A 355 5.28 -27.79 -42.97
C THR A 355 4.55 -26.79 -43.89
N ALA A 356 4.97 -25.51 -43.86
CA ALA A 356 5.06 -24.50 -44.95
C ALA A 356 3.75 -24.02 -45.69
N PRO A 357 3.75 -22.88 -46.44
CA PRO A 357 4.88 -22.02 -46.86
C PRO A 357 4.71 -20.48 -46.73
N SER A 358 5.88 -19.85 -46.60
CA SER A 358 6.40 -18.63 -47.25
C SER A 358 5.45 -17.51 -47.73
N ARG A 359 5.65 -16.31 -47.19
CA ARG A 359 5.60 -15.06 -47.97
C ARG A 359 6.79 -14.16 -47.61
N ALA A 360 7.60 -13.90 -48.62
CA ALA A 360 8.70 -12.95 -48.61
C ALA A 360 8.16 -11.51 -48.55
N PHE A 361 8.86 -10.65 -47.82
CA PHE A 361 8.97 -9.25 -48.22
C PHE A 361 10.42 -8.79 -48.03
N ALA A 362 10.99 -8.34 -49.14
CA ALA A 362 12.27 -7.72 -49.27
C ALA A 362 12.18 -6.23 -48.87
N GLY A 363 13.31 -5.66 -48.45
CA GLY A 363 13.62 -4.28 -48.81
C GLY A 363 14.18 -3.38 -47.72
N ALA A 364 15.39 -2.87 -48.02
CA ALA A 364 16.04 -1.66 -47.52
C ALA A 364 16.54 -1.70 -46.06
N GLY A 365 17.83 -1.74 -45.76
CA GLY A 365 18.97 -1.17 -46.47
C GLY A 365 19.16 0.29 -46.05
N GLY A 366 20.21 0.57 -45.26
CA GLY A 366 20.55 1.92 -44.84
C GLY A 366 21.50 1.98 -43.65
N GLN A 367 22.75 1.53 -43.84
CA GLN A 367 23.87 1.98 -43.02
C GLN A 367 24.10 3.48 -43.28
N SER A 368 24.35 4.28 -42.25
CA SER A 368 25.37 5.32 -42.38
C SER A 368 26.05 5.67 -41.06
N THR A 369 27.35 5.71 -41.19
CA THR A 369 28.47 5.94 -40.27
C THR A 369 28.42 7.24 -39.47
N ALA A 370 28.99 7.15 -38.27
CA ALA A 370 29.50 8.25 -37.46
C ALA A 370 30.70 8.94 -38.13
N GLN A 371 30.87 10.25 -37.91
CA GLN A 371 31.97 10.86 -37.14
C GLN A 371 31.98 12.41 -37.26
N PRO A 372 32.68 13.12 -36.35
CA PRO A 372 32.34 14.47 -35.90
C PRO A 372 33.34 15.55 -36.36
N VAL A 373 33.23 16.74 -35.74
CA VAL A 373 34.26 17.77 -35.43
C VAL A 373 33.81 19.16 -35.86
N GLY A 374 33.95 20.14 -34.96
CA GLY A 374 34.08 21.56 -35.33
C GLY A 374 33.48 22.55 -34.34
N GLN A 375 34.20 22.85 -33.27
CA GLN A 375 34.02 24.06 -32.47
C GLN A 375 34.45 25.29 -33.28
N GLN A 376 33.70 26.40 -33.20
CA GLN A 376 34.31 27.75 -33.17
C GLN A 376 33.36 28.81 -32.60
N GLN A 377 33.99 29.73 -31.87
CA GLN A 377 33.51 30.76 -30.97
C GLN A 377 33.12 32.09 -31.65
N GLU A 378 32.36 32.87 -30.88
CA GLU A 378 32.36 34.35 -30.73
C GLU A 378 31.66 35.26 -31.77
N GLU A 379 30.47 35.75 -31.36
CA GLU A 379 30.04 37.16 -31.13
C GLU A 379 30.44 38.31 -32.10
N PRO A 380 29.85 39.53 -31.99
CA PRO A 380 28.43 39.90 -31.96
C PRO A 380 28.14 41.10 -32.92
N GLN A 381 26.92 41.31 -33.41
CA GLN A 381 26.51 42.64 -33.93
C GLN A 381 25.05 42.98 -33.60
N GLU A 382 24.89 44.19 -33.08
CA GLU A 382 23.65 44.86 -32.69
C GLU A 382 22.83 45.38 -33.88
N ALA A 383 21.53 45.48 -33.63
CA ALA A 383 20.57 46.48 -34.07
C ALA A 383 20.39 46.77 -35.58
N SER A 384 19.20 46.46 -36.10
CA SER A 384 18.18 47.50 -36.36
C SER A 384 16.81 46.89 -36.70
N THR A 385 15.81 47.61 -36.22
CA THR A 385 14.36 47.46 -36.40
C THR A 385 13.92 47.39 -37.86
N GLU A 386 13.00 46.48 -38.18
CA GLU A 386 11.87 46.83 -39.04
C GLU A 386 10.65 45.98 -38.71
N GLN A 387 9.54 46.68 -38.53
CA GLN A 387 8.25 46.21 -38.06
C GLN A 387 7.40 45.93 -39.29
N GLU A 388 7.18 44.65 -39.60
CA GLU A 388 6.17 44.23 -40.57
C GLU A 388 5.33 43.10 -39.98
N ALA A 389 4.02 43.33 -39.91
CA ALA A 389 3.04 42.44 -39.32
C ALA A 389 2.83 41.20 -40.20
N PRO A 390 2.88 39.96 -39.67
CA PRO A 390 2.44 38.81 -40.41
C PRO A 390 0.98 38.45 -40.08
N ALA A 391 0.30 38.05 -41.14
CA ALA A 391 -1.01 37.44 -41.18
C ALA A 391 -1.14 36.25 -40.22
N GLN A 392 -2.38 36.02 -39.77
CA GLN A 392 -2.79 34.91 -38.92
C GLN A 392 -2.51 33.56 -39.61
N ALA A 393 -1.64 32.77 -38.97
CA ALA A 393 -1.48 31.34 -39.17
C ALA A 393 -1.96 30.60 -37.88
N PRO A 394 -2.43 29.35 -37.96
CA PRO A 394 -3.19 28.71 -36.90
C PRO A 394 -2.34 28.39 -35.67
N VAL A 395 -2.94 28.59 -34.50
CA VAL A 395 -2.36 28.37 -33.17
C VAL A 395 -2.10 26.88 -32.92
N GLY A 396 -0.88 26.42 -33.17
CA GLY A 396 -0.32 25.24 -32.53
C GLY A 396 0.53 25.69 -31.35
N GLY A 397 -0.08 25.82 -30.17
CA GLY A 397 0.60 26.32 -28.97
C GLY A 397 0.50 25.33 -27.82
N SER A 398 1.62 24.73 -27.46
CA SER A 398 1.90 24.16 -26.14
C SER A 398 1.77 25.29 -25.10
N GLY A 399 0.54 25.52 -24.63
CA GLY A 399 0.23 26.55 -23.65
C GLY A 399 0.46 26.07 -22.23
N GLN A 400 0.93 26.96 -21.35
CA GLN A 400 0.80 26.77 -19.92
C GLN A 400 -0.56 27.31 -19.47
N VAL A 401 -1.27 26.55 -18.63
CA VAL A 401 -2.48 27.02 -17.95
C VAL A 401 -2.24 26.95 -16.46
N ASN A 402 -2.36 28.10 -15.77
CA ASN A 402 -2.04 28.24 -14.35
C ASN A 402 -0.63 27.73 -13.96
N GLY A 403 0.37 27.98 -14.81
CA GLY A 403 1.77 27.59 -14.56
C GLY A 403 2.08 26.11 -14.78
N VAL A 404 1.11 25.31 -15.24
CA VAL A 404 1.32 23.89 -15.56
C VAL A 404 1.32 23.69 -17.08
N GLN A 405 2.29 22.94 -17.59
CA GLN A 405 2.35 22.52 -18.99
C GLN A 405 1.11 21.68 -19.33
N VAL A 406 0.33 22.09 -20.33
CA VAL A 406 -0.90 21.38 -20.73
C VAL A 406 -0.60 19.94 -21.17
N ASP A 407 0.53 19.72 -21.86
CA ASP A 407 0.93 18.39 -22.34
C ASP A 407 1.20 17.40 -21.20
N ASP A 408 1.78 17.86 -20.09
CA ASP A 408 2.01 17.03 -18.90
C ASP A 408 0.68 16.62 -18.24
N LEU A 409 -0.29 17.53 -18.19
CA LEU A 409 -1.61 17.25 -17.64
C LEU A 409 -2.39 16.25 -18.50
N LEU A 410 -2.34 16.38 -19.83
CA LEU A 410 -2.97 15.45 -20.76
C LEU A 410 -2.30 14.06 -20.72
N THR A 411 -0.98 14.02 -20.58
CA THR A 411 -0.21 12.77 -20.42
C THR A 411 -0.59 12.05 -19.11
N ARG A 412 -0.71 12.79 -18.00
CA ARG A 412 -1.16 12.24 -16.71
C ARG A 412 -2.61 11.74 -16.77
N ALA A 413 -3.51 12.51 -17.39
CA ALA A 413 -4.90 12.12 -17.58
C ALA A 413 -5.03 10.82 -18.39
N THR A 414 -4.22 10.65 -19.44
CA THR A 414 -4.19 9.43 -20.25
C THR A 414 -3.68 8.23 -19.45
N ARG A 415 -2.62 8.41 -18.65
CA ARG A 415 -2.10 7.36 -17.76
C ARG A 415 -3.12 6.95 -16.71
N ALA A 416 -3.82 7.92 -16.10
CA ALA A 416 -4.87 7.69 -15.11
C ALA A 416 -6.05 6.88 -15.69
N LEU A 417 -6.48 7.20 -16.92
CA LEU A 417 -7.50 6.42 -17.63
C LEU A 417 -7.06 4.97 -17.86
N ASN A 418 -5.81 4.76 -18.27
CA ASN A 418 -5.28 3.42 -18.51
C ASN A 418 -5.07 2.63 -17.20
N ALA A 419 -4.90 3.32 -16.07
CA ALA A 419 -4.85 2.72 -14.74
C ALA A 419 -6.24 2.43 -14.14
N GLY A 420 -7.33 2.68 -14.87
CA GLY A 420 -8.70 2.38 -14.43
C GLY A 420 -9.31 3.41 -13.48
N ILE A 421 -8.74 4.61 -13.37
CA ILE A 421 -9.32 5.70 -12.56
C ILE A 421 -10.62 6.20 -13.22
N ASP A 422 -11.63 6.51 -12.39
CA ASP A 422 -12.95 6.96 -12.85
C ASP A 422 -12.84 8.18 -13.80
N PRO A 423 -13.34 8.06 -15.06
CA PRO A 423 -13.36 9.13 -16.05
C PRO A 423 -13.96 10.46 -15.56
N ARG A 424 -14.94 10.42 -14.66
CA ARG A 424 -15.60 11.63 -14.11
C ARG A 424 -14.66 12.46 -13.24
N VAL A 425 -13.79 11.79 -12.48
CA VAL A 425 -12.79 12.44 -11.63
C VAL A 425 -11.76 13.15 -12.49
N ILE A 426 -11.29 12.49 -13.55
CA ILE A 426 -10.29 13.04 -14.48
C ILE A 426 -10.89 14.21 -15.26
N ALA A 427 -12.12 14.08 -15.77
CA ALA A 427 -12.84 15.17 -16.43
C ALA A 427 -13.05 16.38 -15.50
N GLY A 428 -13.39 16.14 -14.23
CA GLY A 428 -13.52 17.20 -13.22
C GLY A 428 -12.20 17.94 -12.96
N GLN A 429 -11.07 17.23 -12.93
CA GLN A 429 -9.74 17.82 -12.77
C GLN A 429 -9.36 18.67 -13.99
N LEU A 430 -9.52 18.14 -15.21
CA LEU A 430 -9.21 18.86 -16.46
C LEU A 430 -10.08 20.12 -16.62
N ASN A 431 -11.35 20.05 -16.24
CA ASN A 431 -12.26 21.20 -16.28
C ASN A 431 -11.88 22.26 -15.23
N ARG A 432 -11.48 21.85 -14.02
CA ARG A 432 -11.06 22.77 -12.95
C ARG A 432 -9.80 23.56 -13.33
N VAL A 433 -8.88 22.94 -14.07
CA VAL A 433 -7.67 23.62 -14.57
C VAL A 433 -7.93 24.39 -15.87
N GLY A 434 -9.16 24.39 -16.40
CA GLY A 434 -9.54 25.19 -17.57
C GLY A 434 -9.09 24.62 -18.91
N ILE A 435 -8.78 23.31 -19.00
CA ILE A 435 -8.40 22.69 -20.26
C ILE A 435 -9.67 22.46 -21.11
N PRO A 436 -9.75 23.00 -22.34
CA PRO A 436 -10.91 22.83 -23.20
C PRO A 436 -11.11 21.37 -23.61
N ARG A 437 -12.37 20.94 -23.71
CA ARG A 437 -12.75 19.54 -24.03
C ARG A 437 -12.16 19.01 -25.34
N SER A 438 -11.91 19.89 -26.31
CA SER A 438 -11.28 19.53 -27.59
C SER A 438 -9.87 18.96 -27.43
N LEU A 439 -9.18 19.27 -26.32
CA LEU A 439 -7.85 18.78 -26.01
C LEU A 439 -7.85 17.53 -25.12
N TRP A 440 -9.01 17.07 -24.66
CA TRP A 440 -9.08 15.92 -23.75
C TRP A 440 -8.73 14.61 -24.48
N PRO A 441 -8.25 13.56 -23.78
CA PRO A 441 -8.11 12.23 -24.36
C PRO A 441 -9.42 11.75 -25.01
N ALA A 442 -9.35 11.10 -26.17
CA ALA A 442 -10.53 10.70 -26.95
C ALA A 442 -11.59 9.91 -26.15
N LYS A 443 -11.15 9.06 -25.21
CA LYS A 443 -12.03 8.30 -24.30
C LYS A 443 -12.91 9.20 -23.39
N LEU A 444 -12.49 10.43 -23.12
CA LEU A 444 -13.23 11.42 -22.33
C LEU A 444 -14.09 12.35 -23.20
N GLN A 445 -13.81 12.44 -24.49
CA GLN A 445 -14.57 13.28 -25.43
C GLN A 445 -15.91 12.66 -25.82
N THR A 446 -15.96 11.32 -25.91
CA THR A 446 -17.12 10.56 -26.42
C THR A 446 -18.11 10.13 -25.34
N GLY A 447 -17.76 10.29 -24.06
CA GLY A 447 -18.63 9.90 -22.96
C GLY A 447 -19.69 10.94 -22.66
N ALA A 448 -20.96 10.53 -22.65
CA ALA A 448 -22.10 11.29 -22.14
C ALA A 448 -22.00 11.47 -20.61
N TYR A 449 -20.98 12.20 -20.15
CA TYR A 449 -20.84 12.63 -18.75
C TYR A 449 -21.49 14.01 -18.66
N GLY A 450 -22.79 13.97 -18.44
CA GLY A 450 -23.72 15.08 -18.57
C GLY A 450 -23.38 16.34 -17.78
N ASP A 451 -23.75 17.43 -18.41
CA ASP A 451 -23.99 18.79 -17.93
C ASP A 451 -24.33 18.90 -16.42
N VAL A 452 -23.45 19.54 -15.64
CA VAL A 452 -23.71 19.93 -14.24
C VAL A 452 -24.00 21.44 -14.15
N THR A 453 -24.34 22.10 -15.26
CA THR A 453 -24.52 23.55 -15.32
C THR A 453 -25.94 23.95 -15.69
N ARG A 454 -26.86 23.85 -14.72
CA ARG A 454 -27.93 24.84 -14.39
C ARG A 454 -28.96 24.22 -13.44
N VAL A 455 -28.83 24.52 -12.15
CA VAL A 455 -29.98 24.51 -11.23
C VAL A 455 -30.52 25.94 -11.19
N SER A 456 -31.59 26.21 -11.95
CA SER A 456 -32.40 27.42 -11.75
C SER A 456 -33.19 27.28 -10.44
N PRO A 457 -33.25 28.30 -9.58
CA PRO A 457 -34.16 28.30 -8.43
C PRO A 457 -35.58 28.58 -8.94
N GLY A 458 -36.44 27.55 -8.92
CA GLY A 458 -37.87 27.70 -9.13
C GLY A 458 -38.52 28.40 -7.93
N LEU A 459 -39.05 29.59 -8.16
CA LEU A 459 -40.06 30.22 -7.30
C LEU A 459 -41.38 29.45 -7.51
N GLY A 460 -41.84 28.78 -6.46
CA GLY A 460 -43.21 28.27 -6.37
C GLY A 460 -44.13 29.36 -5.82
N GLY A 461 -45.19 29.65 -6.58
CA GLY A 461 -46.41 30.30 -6.10
C GLY A 461 -47.44 29.28 -5.63
#